data_AF-A0A5D4U2T8-F1
#
_entry.id   AF-A0A5D4U2T8-F1
#
_cell.length_a   1.000
_cell.length_b   1.000
_cell.length_c   1.000
_cell.angle_alpha   90.00
_cell.angle_beta   90.00
_cell.angle_gamma   90.00
#
_symmetry.space_group_name_H-M   'P 1'
#
loop_
_entity.id
_entity.type
_entity.pdbx_description
1 polymer ?
#
loop_
_entity_poly.entity_id
_entity_poly.type
_entity_poly.pdbx_seq_one_letter_code
_entity_poly.pdbx_strand_id
1 'polypeptide(L)' 'MKRLVERLIYLVFTLFIFIVLWKGTAFLWDAFVPWNYKTDLLGLLVVTPILIALSFILSTLAFQYTKDS' A
#
# COMPACT_ATOMS: atom_id res chain seq x y z
N MET A 1 21.72 -14.43 7.91
CA MET A 1 21.35 -13.10 8.47
C MET A 1 21.13 -12.04 7.39
N LYS A 2 22.08 -11.78 6.46
CA LYS A 2 21.93 -10.75 5.39
C LYS A 2 20.61 -10.82 4.61
N ARG A 3 20.19 -12.03 4.20
CA ARG A 3 18.94 -12.26 3.44
C ARG A 3 17.65 -12.03 4.24
N LEU A 4 17.70 -12.21 5.56
CA LEU A 4 16.56 -11.92 6.44
C LEU A 4 16.40 -10.42 6.65
N VAL A 5 17.53 -9.71 6.78
CA VAL A 5 17.57 -8.24 6.91
C VAL A 5 17.03 -7.58 5.64
N GLU A 6 17.44 -8.02 4.44
CA GLU A 6 16.86 -7.51 3.18
C GLU A 6 15.35 -7.70 3.10
N ARG A 7 14.85 -8.90 3.45
CA ARG A 7 13.40 -9.17 3.46
C ARG A 7 12.67 -8.28 4.46
N LEU A 8 13.27 -8.03 5.62
CA LEU A 8 12.67 -7.18 6.64
C LEU A 8 12.61 -5.72 6.18
N ILE A 9 13.69 -5.20 5.58
CA ILE A 9 13.72 -3.86 4.98
C ILE A 9 12.66 -3.74 3.88
N TYR A 10 12.56 -4.75 3.00
CA TYR A 10 11.53 -4.79 1.95
C TYR A 10 10.12 -4.72 2.54
N LEU A 11 9.85 -5.48 3.59
CA LEU A 11 8.54 -5.52 4.24
C LEU A 11 8.20 -4.18 4.91
N VAL A 12 9.15 -3.59 5.63
CA VAL A 12 8.98 -2.27 6.26
C VAL A 12 8.73 -1.18 5.21
N PHE A 13 9.46 -1.21 4.10
CA PHE A 13 9.27 -0.26 3.00
C PHE A 13 7.91 -0.44 2.31
N THR A 14 7.49 -1.68 2.10
CA THR A 14 6.15 -2.00 1.55
C THR A 14 5.04 -1.50 2.47
N LEU A 15 5.17 -1.69 3.79
CA LEU A 15 4.24 -1.16 4.78
C LEU A 15 4.19 0.36 4.77
N PHE A 16 5.35 1.02 4.64
CA PHE A 16 5.41 2.47 4.50
C PHE A 16 4.62 2.96 3.28
N ILE A 17 4.81 2.36 2.11
CA ILE A 17 4.05 2.68 0.89
C ILE A 17 2.55 2.46 1.12
N PHE A 18 2.18 1.33 1.74
CA PHE A 18 0.79 1.04 2.04
C PHE A 18 0.14 2.13 2.91
N ILE A 19 0.83 2.58 3.97
CA ILE A 19 0.33 3.63 4.87
C ILE A 19 0.11 4.94 4.11
N VAL A 20 1.04 5.32 3.23
CA VAL A 20 0.93 6.52 2.41
C VAL A 20 -0.26 6.43 1.46
N LEU A 21 -0.40 5.31 0.74
CA LEU A 21 -1.52 5.06 -0.16
C LEU A 21 -2.86 5.03 0.58
N TRP A 22 -2.90 4.42 1.76
CA TRP A 22 -4.08 4.35 2.61
C TRP A 22 -4.54 5.75 3.04
N LYS A 23 -3.61 6.59 3.53
CA LYS A 23 -3.93 7.96 3.92
C LYS A 23 -4.41 8.80 2.74
N GLY A 24 -3.77 8.68 1.58
CA GLY A 24 -4.19 9.37 0.37
C GLY A 24 -5.59 8.94 -0.07
N THR A 25 -5.86 7.64 -0.04
CA THR A 25 -7.18 7.10 -0.38
C THR A 25 -8.23 7.51 0.63
N ALA A 26 -7.93 7.50 1.94
CA ALA A 26 -8.86 7.94 2.98
C ALA A 26 -9.23 9.42 2.82
N PHE A 27 -8.25 10.29 2.50
CA PHE A 27 -8.51 11.70 2.21
C PHE A 27 -9.44 11.89 1.00
N LEU A 28 -9.22 11.13 -0.08
CA LEU A 28 -10.11 11.15 -1.24
C LEU A 28 -11.48 10.55 -0.93
N TRP A 29 -11.52 9.51 -0.11
CA TRP A 29 -12.74 8.81 0.29
C TRP A 29 -13.66 9.75 1.07
N ASP A 30 -13.11 10.47 2.05
CA ASP A 30 -13.87 11.44 2.86
C ASP A 30 -14.39 12.61 2.02
N ALA A 31 -13.67 12.99 0.95
CA ALA A 31 -14.07 14.09 0.07
C ALA A 31 -15.15 13.69 -0.96
N PHE A 32 -15.14 12.45 -1.46
CA PHE A 32 -15.95 12.04 -2.61
C PHE A 32 -16.97 10.94 -2.32
N VAL A 33 -16.81 10.18 -1.24
CA VAL A 33 -17.64 9.01 -0.95
C VAL A 33 -18.54 9.28 0.25
N PRO A 34 -19.86 9.14 0.11
CA PRO A 34 -20.78 9.26 1.25
C PRO A 34 -20.49 8.18 2.30
N TRP A 35 -20.53 8.59 3.56
CA TRP A 35 -20.44 7.69 4.72
C TRP A 35 -21.69 6.80 4.81
N ASN A 36 -21.55 5.55 4.39
CA ASN A 36 -22.62 4.56 4.33
C ASN A 36 -22.01 3.16 4.45
N TYR A 37 -22.69 2.26 5.15
CA TYR A 37 -22.23 0.88 5.35
C TYR A 37 -21.85 0.16 4.05
N LYS A 38 -22.53 0.43 2.92
CA LYS A 38 -22.20 -0.22 1.64
C LYS A 38 -20.87 0.27 1.08
N THR A 39 -20.61 1.57 1.14
CA THR A 39 -19.37 2.16 0.66
C THR A 39 -18.22 1.76 1.58
N ASP A 40 -18.43 1.78 2.89
CA ASP A 40 -17.40 1.36 3.86
C ASP A 40 -16.98 -0.10 3.65
N LEU A 41 -17.93 -0.99 3.36
CA LEU A 41 -17.64 -2.39 3.00
C LEU A 41 -16.85 -2.49 1.68
N LEU A 42 -17.09 -1.63 0.69
CA LEU A 42 -16.28 -1.57 -0.53
C LEU A 42 -14.86 -1.07 -0.24
N GLY A 43 -14.71 -0.05 0.61
CA GLY A 43 -13.41 0.41 1.08
C GLY A 43 -12.61 -0.72 1.73
N LEU A 44 -13.26 -1.49 2.59
CA LEU A 44 -12.59 -2.58 3.30
C LEU A 44 -12.30 -3.79 2.40
N LEU A 45 -13.27 -4.26 1.62
CA LEU A 45 -13.16 -5.52 0.87
C LEU A 45 -12.54 -5.39 -0.52
N VAL A 46 -12.62 -4.22 -1.15
CA VAL A 46 -12.12 -4.00 -2.51
C VAL A 46 -10.90 -3.09 -2.49
N VAL A 47 -11.02 -1.92 -1.87
CA VAL A 47 -9.94 -0.92 -1.89
C VAL A 47 -8.73 -1.41 -1.11
N THR A 48 -8.91 -1.97 0.09
CA THR A 48 -7.80 -2.49 0.90
C THR A 48 -6.94 -3.52 0.14
N PRO A 49 -7.49 -4.62 -0.45
CA PRO A 49 -6.67 -5.55 -1.23
C PRO A 49 -5.98 -4.92 -2.44
N ILE A 50 -6.63 -3.95 -3.12
CA ILE A 50 -6.00 -3.21 -4.23
C ILE A 50 -4.79 -2.41 -3.73
N LEU A 51 -4.91 -1.71 -2.61
CA LEU A 51 -3.83 -0.93 -2.02
C LEU A 51 -2.68 -1.82 -1.54
N ILE A 52 -2.98 -3.02 -1.02
CA ILE A 52 -1.96 -4.03 -0.69
C ILE A 52 -1.23 -4.45 -1.97
N ALA A 53 -1.94 -4.83 -3.03
CA ALA A 53 -1.30 -5.24 -4.28
C ALA A 53 -0.41 -4.12 -4.85
N LEU A 54 -0.91 -2.88 -4.86
CA LEU A 54 -0.16 -1.70 -5.32
C LEU A 54 1.08 -1.43 -4.48
N SER A 55 1.00 -1.57 -3.15
CA SER A 55 2.17 -1.34 -2.29
C SER A 55 3.28 -2.34 -2.57
N PHE A 56 2.95 -3.61 -2.80
CA PHE A 56 3.92 -4.63 -3.20
C PHE A 56 4.53 -4.37 -4.58
N ILE A 57 3.72 -3.96 -5.57
CA ILE A 57 4.21 -3.62 -6.92
C ILE A 57 5.16 -2.44 -6.87
N LEU A 58 4.77 -1.34 -6.20
CA LEU A 58 5.60 -0.14 -6.08
C LEU A 58 6.88 -0.41 -5.30
N SER A 59 6.80 -1.18 -4.22
CA SER A 59 7.97 -1.62 -3.47
C SER A 59 8.92 -2.43 -4.36
N THR A 60 8.40 -3.41 -5.10
CA THR A 60 9.18 -4.21 -6.04
C THR A 60 9.90 -3.33 -7.07
N LEU A 61 9.18 -2.39 -7.70
CA LEU A 61 9.74 -1.48 -8.70
C LEU A 61 10.83 -0.57 -8.11
N ALA A 62 10.61 -0.03 -6.91
CA ALA A 62 11.60 0.82 -6.25
C ALA A 62 12.91 0.05 -5.95
N PHE A 63 12.80 -1.18 -5.46
CA PHE A 63 13.97 -2.03 -5.21
C PHE A 63 14.66 -2.51 -6.50
N GLN A 64 13.90 -2.81 -7.55
CA GLN A 64 14.47 -3.15 -8.87
C GLN A 64 15.28 -1.97 -9.43
N TYR A 65 14.69 -0.77 -9.42
CA TYR A 65 15.35 0.45 -9.90
C TYR A 65 16.62 0.77 -9.11
N THR A 66 16.58 0.59 -7.77
CA THR A 66 17.76 0.81 -6.91
C THR A 66 18.87 -0.21 -7.13
N LYS A 67 18.54 -1.42 -7.63
CA LYS A 67 19.51 -2.49 -7.86
C LYS A 67 20.17 -2.42 -9.25
N ASP A 68 19.50 -1.78 -10.22
CA ASP A 68 20.06 -1.50 -11.54
C ASP A 68 20.93 -0.22 -11.59
N SER A 69 20.92 0.60 -10.54
CA SER A 69 21.83 1.77 -10.35
C SER A 69 23.06 1.40 -9.53
#